data_AF-A0AAD1SIN2-F1
#
_entry.id   AF-A0AAD1SIN2-F1
#
_cell.length_a   1.000
_cell.length_b   1.000
_cell.length_c   1.000
_cell.angle_alpha   90.00
_cell.angle_beta   90.00
_cell.angle_gamma   90.00
#
_symmetry.space_group_name_H-M   'P 1'
#
loop_
_entity.id
_entity.type
_entity.pdbx_description
1 polymer ?
#
loop_
_entity_poly.entity_id
_entity_poly.type
_entity_poly.pdbx_seq_one_letter_code
_entity_poly.pdbx_strand_id
1 'polypeptide(L)'
;MEKDLRTLNLKDNTKDNLTKKERKALKQLMEEENITIRGADKGGGLVILNTTDYKNENQRLLQDTNTYQILTTNPTNEFQLELQKLLEE
;
A
#
# COMPACT_ATOMS: atom_id res chain seq x y z
N MET A 1 -34.35 -8.00 -11.82
CA MET A 1 -34.49 -6.67 -11.19
C MET A 1 -33.62 -6.68 -9.94
N GLU A 2 -32.31 -6.48 -10.12
CA GLU A 2 -31.37 -6.37 -9.00
C GLU A 2 -31.69 -5.08 -8.24
N LYS A 3 -32.04 -5.20 -6.97
CA LYS A 3 -32.07 -4.04 -6.08
C LYS A 3 -30.62 -3.63 -5.85
N ASP A 4 -30.25 -2.46 -6.37
CA ASP A 4 -28.94 -1.85 -6.18
C ASP A 4 -28.69 -1.68 -4.67
N LEU A 5 -27.63 -2.32 -4.14
CA LEU A 5 -27.28 -2.31 -2.71
C LEU A 5 -27.16 -0.89 -2.15
N ARG A 6 -26.90 0.10 -3.01
CA ARG A 6 -26.84 1.53 -2.72
C ARG A 6 -28.16 2.15 -2.26
N THR A 7 -29.30 1.49 -2.50
CA THR A 7 -30.63 1.98 -2.13
C THR A 7 -31.11 1.50 -0.76
N LEU A 8 -30.34 0.65 -0.08
CA LEU A 8 -30.62 0.24 1.29
C LEU A 8 -30.21 1.38 2.23
N ASN A 9 -31.18 2.20 2.63
CA ASN A 9 -31.03 3.11 3.77
C ASN A 9 -30.96 2.28 5.07
N LEU A 10 -29.82 1.65 5.27
CA LEU A 10 -29.44 1.04 6.54
C LEU A 10 -29.28 2.20 7.50
N LYS A 11 -30.29 2.46 8.35
CA LYS A 11 -30.07 3.25 9.56
C LYS A 11 -28.84 2.65 10.22
N ASP A 12 -27.75 3.41 10.28
CA ASP A 12 -26.47 3.04 10.88
C ASP A 12 -26.65 2.72 12.37
N ASN A 13 -27.18 1.52 12.63
CA ASN A 13 -27.22 0.88 13.92
C ASN A 13 -26.23 -0.27 13.92
N THR A 14 -25.16 -0.12 13.13
CA THR A 14 -24.01 -1.01 13.12
C THR A 14 -23.25 -0.73 14.41
N LYS A 15 -23.29 -1.71 15.32
CA LYS A 15 -22.43 -1.67 16.51
C LYS A 15 -20.99 -1.65 16.02
N ASP A 16 -20.20 -0.75 16.60
CA ASP A 16 -18.75 -0.70 16.41
C ASP A 16 -18.17 -2.11 16.63
N ASN A 17 -17.44 -2.62 15.64
CA ASN A 17 -16.80 -3.94 15.72
C ASN A 17 -15.55 -3.92 16.61
N LEU A 18 -15.15 -2.73 17.09
CA LEU A 18 -14.03 -2.55 18.00
C LEU A 18 -14.52 -2.13 19.38
N THR A 19 -13.95 -2.74 20.41
CA THR A 19 -14.08 -2.25 21.77
C THR A 19 -13.34 -0.92 21.95
N LYS A 20 -13.70 -0.16 22.98
CA LYS A 20 -12.99 1.08 23.35
C LYS A 20 -11.49 0.86 23.56
N LYS A 21 -11.10 -0.29 24.12
CA LYS A 21 -9.70 -0.65 24.38
C LYS A 21 -8.95 -0.88 23.06
N GLU A 22 -9.52 -1.65 22.13
CA GLU A 22 -8.92 -1.89 20.82
C GLU A 22 -8.81 -0.61 20.01
N ARG A 23 -9.85 0.24 20.00
CA ARG A 23 -9.80 1.55 19.34
C ARG A 23 -8.71 2.45 19.92
N LYS A 24 -8.51 2.42 21.24
CA LYS A 24 -7.39 3.14 21.89
C LYS A 24 -6.04 2.56 21.48
N ALA A 25 -5.90 1.23 21.47
CA ALA A 25 -4.67 0.57 21.06
C ALA A 25 -4.32 0.88 19.59
N LEU A 26 -5.30 0.90 18.69
CA LEU A 26 -5.09 1.28 17.29
C LEU A 26 -4.65 2.74 17.16
N LYS A 27 -5.24 3.66 17.93
CA LYS A 27 -4.80 5.06 17.94
C LYS A 27 -3.35 5.19 18.40
N GLN A 28 -2.98 4.49 19.47
CA GLN A 28 -1.59 4.47 19.95
C GLN A 28 -0.64 3.87 18.91
N LEU A 29 -1.07 2.82 18.21
CA LEU A 29 -0.29 2.21 17.13
C LEU A 29 -0.12 3.16 15.93
N MET A 30 -1.14 3.96 15.61
CA MET A 30 -1.06 4.97 14.54
C MET A 30 -0.13 6.14 14.91
N GLU A 31 0.03 6.43 16.20
CA GLU A 31 0.88 7.50 16.72
C GLU A 31 2.33 7.05 16.93
N GLU A 32 2.65 5.75 16.79
CA GLU A 32 3.99 5.21 16.97
C GLU A 32 4.88 5.48 15.73
N GLU A 33 5.82 6.40 15.85
CA GLU A 33 6.68 6.83 14.74
C GLU A 33 7.86 5.87 14.47
N ASN A 34 8.23 5.04 15.45
CA ASN A 34 9.39 4.14 15.32
C ASN A 34 9.10 2.90 14.47
N ILE A 35 7.84 2.64 14.13
CA ILE A 35 7.44 1.53 13.28
C ILE A 35 6.78 2.00 11.98
N THR A 36 7.02 1.27 10.91
CA THR A 36 6.37 1.46 9.61
C THR A 36 5.55 0.22 9.31
N ILE A 37 4.23 0.41 9.12
CA ILE A 37 3.28 -0.67 8.78
C ILE A 37 2.90 -0.53 7.30
N ARG A 38 3.11 -1.60 6.52
CA ARG A 38 2.79 -1.65 5.08
C ARG A 38 2.12 -2.98 4.72
N GLY A 39 1.43 -3.00 3.59
CA GLY A 39 1.03 -4.26 2.97
C GLY A 39 2.25 -5.07 2.57
N ALA A 40 2.20 -6.38 2.79
CA ALA A 40 3.22 -7.27 2.28
C ALA A 40 3.15 -7.32 0.76
N ASP A 41 4.31 -7.30 0.10
CA ASP A 41 4.44 -7.43 -1.35
C ASP A 41 3.78 -8.72 -1.88
N LYS A 42 3.80 -9.79 -1.05
CA LYS A 42 3.26 -11.12 -1.40
C LYS A 42 2.34 -11.64 -0.30
N GLY A 43 1.30 -12.38 -0.70
CA GLY A 43 0.46 -13.15 0.22
C GLY A 43 -0.57 -12.36 1.03
N GLY A 44 -0.86 -11.11 0.67
CA GLY A 44 -1.95 -10.31 1.28
C GLY A 44 -1.76 -9.98 2.77
N GLY A 45 -0.56 -10.19 3.31
CA GLY A 45 -0.25 -9.93 4.72
C GLY A 45 0.10 -8.47 5.01
N LEU A 46 0.53 -8.23 6.25
CA LEU A 46 1.10 -6.96 6.71
C LEU A 46 2.55 -7.17 7.14
N VAL A 47 3.37 -6.13 6.96
CA VAL A 47 4.75 -6.09 7.43
C VAL A 47 4.89 -4.93 8.40
N ILE A 48 5.54 -5.18 9.52
CA ILE A 48 5.89 -4.17 10.53
C ILE A 48 7.42 -4.09 10.54
N LEU A 49 7.94 -2.89 10.28
CA LEU A 49 9.38 -2.64 10.16
C LEU A 49 9.78 -1.55 11.15
N ASN A 50 11.02 -1.59 11.62
CA ASN A 50 11.61 -0.41 12.25
C ASN A 50 11.73 0.71 11.20
N THR A 51 11.24 1.91 11.52
CA THR A 51 11.19 3.03 10.58
C THR A 51 12.58 3.48 10.12
N THR A 52 13.57 3.47 11.02
CA THR A 52 14.94 3.89 10.70
C THR A 52 15.59 2.91 9.76
N ASP A 53 15.53 1.62 10.08
CA ASP A 53 16.11 0.56 9.24
C ASP A 53 15.44 0.52 7.86
N TYR A 54 14.11 0.65 7.83
CA TYR A 54 13.36 0.73 6.57
C TYR A 54 13.88 1.87 5.69
N LYS A 55 14.05 3.09 6.24
CA LYS A 55 14.57 4.23 5.47
C LYS A 55 16.00 4.02 4.98
N ASN A 56 16.87 3.48 5.84
CA ASN A 56 18.26 3.22 5.50
C ASN A 56 18.38 2.18 4.38
N GLU A 57 17.62 1.09 4.45
CA GLU A 57 17.63 0.07 3.40
C GLU A 57 17.08 0.60 2.07
N ASN A 58 16.03 1.42 2.10
CA ASN A 58 15.54 2.09 0.88
C ASN A 58 16.64 2.94 0.23
N GLN A 59 17.36 3.75 1.02
CA GLN A 59 18.46 4.56 0.50
C GLN A 59 19.59 3.69 -0.06
N ARG A 60 19.97 2.63 0.65
CA ARG A 60 21.00 1.69 0.21
C ARG A 60 20.65 1.06 -1.13
N LEU A 61 19.41 0.63 -1.32
CA LEU A 61 18.94 0.04 -2.58
C LEU A 61 18.88 1.06 -3.72
N LEU A 62 18.38 2.27 -3.47
CA LEU A 62 18.29 3.32 -4.49
C LEU A 62 19.66 3.84 -4.94
N GLN A 63 20.69 3.68 -4.10
CA GLN A 63 22.07 4.04 -4.43
C GLN A 63 22.85 2.91 -5.11
N ASP A 64 22.27 1.72 -5.25
CA ASP A 64 22.95 0.58 -5.88
C ASP A 64 23.05 0.75 -7.41
N THR A 65 24.20 1.23 -7.84
CA THR A 65 24.54 1.41 -9.26
C THR A 65 25.06 0.15 -9.93
N ASN A 66 25.30 -0.94 -9.18
CA ASN A 66 25.66 -2.23 -9.76
C ASN A 66 24.43 -2.97 -10.29
N THR A 67 23.27 -2.76 -9.65
CA THR A 67 22.00 -3.40 -10.02
C THR A 67 21.07 -2.48 -10.80
N TYR A 68 21.01 -1.19 -10.47
CA TYR A 68 20.09 -0.22 -11.08
C TYR A 68 20.80 0.89 -11.85
N GLN A 69 20.13 1.44 -12.86
CA GLN A 69 20.60 2.58 -13.65
C GLN A 69 19.65 3.77 -13.51
N ILE A 70 20.22 4.98 -13.39
CA ILE A 70 19.45 6.23 -13.38
C ILE A 70 18.98 6.53 -14.81
N LEU A 71 17.68 6.75 -14.97
CA LEU A 71 17.08 7.17 -16.24
C LEU A 71 16.94 8.69 -16.31
N THR A 72 17.22 9.26 -17.47
CA THR A 72 17.10 10.72 -17.73
C THR A 72 15.67 11.17 -18.00
N THR A 73 14.81 10.25 -18.41
CA THR A 73 13.39 10.48 -18.75
C THR A 73 12.55 9.34 -18.17
N ASN A 74 11.25 9.58 -17.98
CA ASN A 74 10.31 8.54 -17.55
C ASN A 74 9.82 7.74 -18.77
N PRO A 75 10.16 6.45 -18.92
CA PRO A 75 9.80 5.65 -20.10
C PRO A 75 8.41 4.99 -20.00
N THR A 76 7.64 5.25 -18.93
CA THR A 76 6.38 4.53 -18.65
C THR A 76 5.41 4.52 -19.84
N ASN A 77 5.23 5.67 -20.51
CA ASN A 77 4.29 5.77 -21.64
C ASN A 77 4.80 5.01 -22.87
N GLU A 78 6.11 5.02 -23.12
CA GLU A 78 6.72 4.28 -24.23
C GLU A 78 6.51 2.78 -24.05
N PHE A 79 6.83 2.25 -22.86
CA PHE A 79 6.62 0.84 -22.55
C PHE A 79 5.14 0.43 -22.55
N GLN A 80 4.23 1.32 -22.14
CA GLN A 80 2.80 1.06 -22.21
C GLN A 80 2.33 0.90 -23.66
N LEU A 81 2.80 1.75 -24.58
CA LEU A 81 2.47 1.66 -26.01
C LEU A 81 3.04 0.39 -26.63
N GLU A 82 4.29 0.05 -26.30
CA GLU A 82 4.93 -1.18 -26.77
C GLU A 82 4.17 -2.43 -26.29
N LEU A 83 3.79 -2.45 -25.01
CA LEU A 83 3.02 -3.54 -24.43
C LEU A 83 1.64 -3.69 -25.08
N GLN A 84 0.93 -2.58 -25.33
CA GLN A 84 -0.37 -2.60 -26.01
C GLN A 84 -0.24 -3.21 -27.41
N LYS A 85 0.77 -2.79 -28.17
CA LYS A 85 1.02 -3.34 -29.51
C LYS A 85 1.30 -4.84 -29.47
N LEU A 86 2.08 -5.31 -28.50
CA LEU A 86 2.37 -6.75 -28.33
C LEU A 86 1.13 -7.57 -27.98
N LEU A 87 0.17 -6.99 -27.25
CA LEU A 87 -1.07 -7.66 -26.88
C LEU A 87 -2.11 -7.69 -28.01
N GLU A 88 -1.94 -6.87 -29.05
CA GLU A 88 -2.81 -6.81 -30.24
C GLU A 88 -2.34 -7.72 -31.38
N GLU A 89 -1.13 -8.27 -31.30
CA GLU A 89 -0.58 -9.32 -32.19
C GLU A 89 -1.01 -10.74 -31.74
#